data_AF-A0A7Z9I131-F1
#
_entry.id   AF-A0A7Z9I131-F1
#
_cell.length_a   1.000
_cell.length_b   1.000
_cell.length_c   1.000
_cell.angle_alpha   90.00
_cell.angle_beta   90.00
_cell.angle_gamma   90.00
#
_symmetry.space_group_name_H-M   'P 1'
#
loop_
_entity.id
_entity.type
_entity.pdbx_description
1 polymer ?
#
loop_
_entity_poly.entity_id
_entity_poly.type
_entity_poly.pdbx_seq_one_letter_code
_entity_poly.pdbx_strand_id
1 'polypeptide(L)' 'MSLEFEDSFKMEQTFEKLKQDGQVTMELKEQFWGDNFGMLTDKFGIKWMFNCPKTVSDKEN' A
#
# COMPACT_ATOMS: atom_id res chain seq x y z
N MET A 1 1.47 -2.75 12.05
CA MET A 1 0.37 -1.77 11.97
C MET A 1 -0.23 -1.82 10.57
N SER A 2 -1.50 -1.45 10.40
CA SER A 2 -2.15 -1.34 9.09
C SER A 2 -2.43 0.13 8.77
N LEU A 3 -2.25 0.51 7.51
CA LEU A 3 -2.67 1.78 6.96
C LEU A 3 -3.64 1.51 5.81
N GLU A 4 -4.87 2.00 5.97
CA GLU A 4 -5.92 1.91 4.95
C GLU A 4 -5.93 3.21 4.14
N PHE A 5 -6.03 3.07 2.82
CA PHE A 5 -6.08 4.19 1.88
C PHE A 5 -7.30 4.06 0.97
N GLU A 6 -7.87 5.20 0.60
CA GLU A 6 -8.91 5.29 -0.44
C GLU A 6 -8.33 5.72 -1.79
N ASP A 7 -7.07 6.17 -1.81
CA ASP A 7 -6.38 6.73 -2.96
C ASP A 7 -5.00 6.07 -3.10
N SER A 8 -4.80 5.32 -4.18
CA SER A 8 -3.57 4.58 -4.45
C SER A 8 -2.36 5.50 -4.60
N PHE A 9 -2.54 6.73 -5.08
CA PHE A 9 -1.44 7.68 -5.22
C PHE A 9 -0.92 8.13 -3.86
N LYS A 10 -1.82 8.39 -2.89
CA LYS A 10 -1.42 8.71 -1.51
C LYS A 10 -0.75 7.52 -0.82
N MET A 11 -1.22 6.30 -1.12
CA MET A 11 -0.60 5.08 -0.62
C MET A 11 0.85 4.96 -1.11
N GLU A 12 1.07 5.09 -2.42
CA GLU A 12 2.41 5.05 -3.04
C GLU A 12 3.33 6.12 -2.45
N GLN A 13 2.87 7.37 -2.35
CA GLN A 13 3.68 8.44 -1.74
C GLN A 13 4.06 8.15 -0.29
N THR A 14 3.17 7.53 0.49
CA THR A 14 3.44 7.20 1.89
C THR A 14 4.40 6.01 1.98
N PHE A 15 4.22 5.01 1.12
CA PHE A 15 5.10 3.86 1.01
C PHE A 15 6.52 4.27 0.64
N GLU A 16 6.68 5.15 -0.36
CA GLU A 16 7.98 5.69 -0.78
C GLU A 16 8.70 6.45 0.35
N LYS A 17 7.96 7.17 1.21
CA LYS A 17 8.54 7.85 2.36
C LYS A 17 8.97 6.88 3.46
N LEU A 18 8.12 5.90 3.77
CA LEU A 18 8.39 4.94 4.86
C LEU A 18 9.43 3.89 4.47
N LYS A 19 9.64 3.62 3.17
CA LYS A 19 10.70 2.73 2.71
C LYS A 19 12.10 3.37 2.77
N GLN A 20 12.20 4.70 2.90
CA GLN A 20 13.50 5.36 3.07
C GLN A 20 14.17 4.87 4.36
N ASP A 21 15.36 4.31 4.22
CA ASP A 21 16.11 3.64 5.29
C ASP A 21 15.34 2.47 5.96
N GLY A 22 14.28 1.98 5.29
CA GLY A 22 13.52 0.81 5.68
C GLY A 22 13.82 -0.39 4.80
N GLN A 23 13.09 -1.48 5.04
CA GLN A 23 13.16 -2.70 4.27
C GLN A 23 11.77 -3.00 3.69
N VAL A 24 11.64 -2.95 2.36
CA VAL A 24 10.45 -3.45 1.69
C VAL A 24 10.42 -4.98 1.84
N THR A 25 9.35 -5.49 2.45
CA THR A 25 9.11 -6.94 2.57
C THR A 25 8.15 -7.44 1.49
N MET A 26 7.29 -6.56 0.98
CA MET A 26 6.43 -6.78 -0.16
C MET A 26 6.17 -5.45 -0.88
N GLU A 27 6.61 -5.35 -2.13
CA GLU A 27 6.31 -4.18 -2.97
C GLU A 27 4.79 -4.00 -3.12
N LEU A 28 4.36 -2.73 -3.25
CA LEU A 28 2.98 -2.42 -3.58
C LEU A 28 2.61 -3.08 -4.91
N LYS A 29 1.64 -3.98 -4.87
CA LYS A 29 1.13 -4.67 -6.05
C LYS A 29 -0.37 -4.84 -5.94
N GLU A 30 -1.04 -4.73 -7.09
CA GLU A 30 -2.40 -5.20 -7.24
C GLU A 30 -2.46 -6.70 -6.97
N GLN A 31 -3.36 -7.07 -6.07
CA GLN A 31 -3.60 -8.44 -5.68
C GLN A 31 -4.75 -9.04 -6.49
N PHE A 32 -4.86 -10.36 -6.49
CA PHE A 32 -5.84 -11.07 -7.30
C PHE A 32 -7.31 -10.74 -6.96
N TRP A 33 -7.57 -10.14 -5.80
CA TRP A 33 -8.90 -9.69 -5.37
C TRP A 33 -9.19 -8.22 -5.71
N GLY A 34 -8.27 -7.53 -6.40
CA GLY A 34 -8.45 -6.18 -6.93
C GLY A 34 -7.82 -5.06 -6.09
N ASP A 35 -7.49 -5.29 -4.82
CA ASP A 35 -6.89 -4.25 -3.98
C ASP A 35 -5.39 -4.10 -4.26
N ASN A 36 -4.86 -2.91 -4.02
CA ASN A 36 -3.43 -2.67 -4.00
C ASN A 36 -2.91 -2.86 -2.57
N PHE A 37 -1.94 -3.77 -2.41
CA PHE A 37 -1.42 -4.16 -1.11
C PHE A 37 0.11 -4.21 -1.11
N GLY A 38 0.73 -3.91 0.03
CA GLY A 38 2.15 -4.15 0.24
C GLY A 38 2.57 -4.01 1.70
N MET A 39 3.85 -4.27 1.96
CA MET A 39 4.42 -4.30 3.30
C MET A 39 5.87 -3.81 3.32
N LEU A 40 6.22 -3.12 4.39
CA LEU A 40 7.62 -2.75 4.67
C LEU A 40 7.86 -2.72 6.17
N THR A 41 9.14 -2.72 6.55
CA THR A 41 9.58 -2.35 7.88
C THR A 41 10.29 -1.00 7.76
N ASP A 42 9.86 0.01 8.52
CA ASP A 42 10.50 1.33 8.46
C ASP A 42 11.84 1.35 9.21
N LYS A 43 12.55 2.50 9.15
CA LYS A 43 13.84 2.71 9.82
C LYS A 43 13.81 2.60 11.36
N PHE A 44 12.63 2.65 11.97
CA PHE A 44 12.44 2.48 13.41
C PHE A 44 12.13 1.03 13.78
N GLY A 45 12.12 0.11 12.81
CA GLY A 45 11.81 -1.30 13.00
C GLY A 45 10.32 -1.61 13.03
N ILE A 46 9.46 -0.65 12.65
CA ILE A 46 8.01 -0.84 12.67
C ILE A 46 7.56 -1.50 11.38
N LYS A 47 6.82 -2.61 11.53
CA LYS A 47 6.19 -3.31 10.41
C LYS A 47 4.87 -2.65 10.01
N TRP A 48 4.78 -2.26 8.75
CA TRP A 48 3.63 -1.62 8.13
C TRP A 48 3.02 -2.51 7.06
N MET A 49 1.69 -2.56 7.05
CA MET A 49 0.88 -3.14 5.98
C MET A 49 0.07 -2.00 5.36
N PHE A 50 0.02 -1.98 4.04
CA PHE A 50 -0.66 -0.96 3.25
C PHE A 50 -1.76 -1.65 2.46
N ASN A 51 -2.97 -1.13 2.57
CA ASN A 51 -4.12 -1.64 1.82
C ASN A 51 -4.88 -0.46 1.20
N CYS A 52 -5.17 -0.58 -0.09
CA CYS A 52 -5.99 0.37 -0.82
C CYS A 52 -6.97 -0.41 -1.70
N PRO A 53 -8.27 -0.42 -1.36
CA PRO A 53 -9.25 -1.02 -2.24
C PRO A 53 -9.23 -0.35 -3.61
N LYS A 54 -9.24 -1.13 -4.70
CA LYS A 54 -9.69 -0.54 -5.97
C LYS A 54 -11.19 -0.41 -5.85
N THR A 55 -11.67 0.82 -5.62
CA THR A 55 -13.06 1.11 -5.95
C THR A 55 -13.21 0.85 -7.43
N VAL A 56 -13.87 -0.26 -7.77
CA VAL A 56 -14.16 -0.59 -9.15
C VAL A 56 -14.99 0.57 -9.68
N SER A 57 -14.40 1.39 -10.56
CA SER A 57 -15.19 2.30 -11.39
C SER A 57 -15.87 1.48 -12.48
N ASP A 58 -16.69 0.52 -12.08
CA ASP A 58 -17.71 -0.06 -12.94
C ASP A 58 -18.79 1.02 -13.02
N LYS A 59 -18.52 2.05 -13.82
CA LYS A 59 -19.61 2.73 -14.52
C LYS A 59 -20.19 1.66 -15.43
N GLU A 60 -21.33 1.14 -14.99
CA GLU A 60 -22.19 0.23 -15.73
C GLU A 60 -22.35 0.67 -17.18
N ASN A 61 -22.36 -0.36 -18.03
CA ASN A 61 -22.65 -0.34 -19.46
C ASN A 61 -24.09 0.16 -19.73
#